data_AF-A0A7X8K557-F1
#
_entry.id   AF-A0A7X8K557-F1
#
_cell.length_a   1.000
_cell.length_b   1.000
_cell.length_c   1.000
_cell.angle_alpha   90.00
_cell.angle_beta   90.00
_cell.angle_gamma   90.00
#
_symmetry.space_group_name_H-M   'P 1'
#
loop_
_entity.id
_entity.type
_entity.pdbx_description
1 polymer ?
#
loop_
_entity_poly.entity_id
_entity_poly.type
_entity_poly.pdbx_seq_one_letter_code
_entity_poly.pdbx_strand_id
1 'polypeptide(L)'
;MMQIICSHENLDFDGLAAMVGAQKLYPEAKMVLPGKLSQPVKSFFALYKDTFDFYRSSQLEEAINQIKTVILVDINELTRVDFAQRAVQSGAE
;
A
#
# COMPACT_ATOMS: atom_id res chain seq x y z
N MET A 1 -10.48 -12.02 5.75
CA MET A 1 -11.05 -10.86 5.03
C MET A 1 -9.89 -10.07 4.45
N MET A 2 -10.01 -9.47 3.27
CA MET A 2 -8.85 -8.85 2.63
C MET A 2 -8.53 -7.49 3.25
N GLN A 3 -7.28 -7.31 3.69
CA GLN A 3 -6.74 -6.08 4.24
C GLN A 3 -5.63 -5.57 3.33
N ILE A 4 -5.53 -4.25 3.20
CA ILE A 4 -4.44 -3.61 2.45
C ILE A 4 -3.70 -2.62 3.34
N ILE A 5 -2.41 -2.45 3.10
CA ILE A 5 -1.58 -1.41 3.71
C ILE A 5 -1.20 -0.43 2.62
N CYS A 6 -1.47 0.85 2.85
CA CYS A 6 -1.20 1.93 1.92
C CYS A 6 -0.45 3.06 2.62
N SER A 7 0.42 3.74 1.88
CA SER A 7 1.09 4.96 2.33
C SER A 7 0.93 6.08 1.30
N HIS A 8 1.62 7.20 1.49
CA HIS A 8 1.51 8.38 0.66
C HIS A 8 2.02 8.16 -0.79
N GLU A 9 1.49 8.97 -1.71
CA GLU A 9 2.04 9.07 -3.07
C GLU A 9 3.48 9.60 -3.05
N ASN A 10 4.28 9.21 -4.05
CA ASN A 10 5.73 9.46 -4.07
C ASN A 10 6.46 8.80 -2.88
N LEU A 11 6.19 7.50 -2.66
CA LEU A 11 6.71 6.72 -1.54
C LEU A 11 8.22 6.92 -1.34
N ASP A 12 8.60 7.32 -0.14
CA ASP A 12 9.99 7.37 0.32
C ASP A 12 10.29 6.22 1.29
N PHE A 13 11.45 6.27 1.94
CA PHE A 13 11.85 5.19 2.84
C PHE A 13 11.08 5.16 4.15
N ASP A 14 10.55 6.29 4.62
CA ASP A 14 9.78 6.34 5.86
C ASP A 14 8.42 5.66 5.64
N GLY A 15 7.74 6.00 4.54
CA GLY A 15 6.52 5.32 4.12
C GLY A 15 6.75 3.83 3.86
N LEU A 16 7.82 3.47 3.15
CA LEU A 16 8.17 2.06 2.90
C LEU A 16 8.42 1.28 4.20
N ALA A 17 9.20 1.84 5.13
CA ALA A 17 9.50 1.21 6.41
C ALA A 17 8.25 1.07 7.28
N ALA A 18 7.37 2.08 7.28
CA ALA A 18 6.09 2.03 7.97
C ALA A 18 5.17 0.95 7.40
N MET A 19 5.14 0.77 6.07
CA MET A 19 4.39 -0.32 5.43
C MET A 19 4.89 -1.70 5.87
N VAL A 20 6.21 -1.91 5.88
CA VAL A 20 6.82 -3.16 6.36
C VAL A 20 6.55 -3.37 7.85
N GLY A 21 6.60 -2.32 8.66
CA GLY A 21 6.25 -2.35 10.08
C GLY A 21 4.79 -2.76 10.30
N ALA A 22 3.86 -2.16 9.55
CA ALA A 22 2.46 -2.53 9.59
C ALA A 22 2.24 -3.97 9.13
N GLN A 23 2.93 -4.46 8.10
CA GLN A 23 2.81 -5.86 7.67
C GLN A 23 3.24 -6.83 8.77
N LYS A 24 4.23 -6.48 9.61
CA LYS A 24 4.60 -7.31 10.76
C LYS A 24 3.50 -7.37 11.83
N LEU A 25 2.71 -6.31 11.98
CA LEU A 25 1.57 -6.27 12.90
C LEU A 25 0.31 -6.93 12.30
N TYR A 26 0.18 -6.85 10.97
CA TYR A 26 -0.93 -7.39 10.18
C TYR A 26 -0.40 -8.32 9.08
N PRO A 27 0.04 -9.56 9.42
CA PRO A 27 0.76 -10.42 8.48
C PRO A 27 -0.01 -10.82 7.22
N GLU A 28 -1.34 -10.82 7.28
CA GLU A 28 -2.20 -11.14 6.13
C GLU A 28 -2.51 -9.92 5.25
N ALA A 29 -2.14 -8.71 5.68
CA ALA A 29 -2.43 -7.50 4.94
C ALA A 29 -1.44 -7.32 3.77
N LYS A 30 -1.99 -6.95 2.62
CA LYS A 30 -1.23 -6.76 1.38
C LYS A 30 -0.66 -5.35 1.31
N MET A 31 0.66 -5.22 1.20
CA MET A 31 1.30 -3.92 0.98
C MET A 31 1.05 -3.48 -0.47
N VAL A 32 0.31 -2.39 -0.65
CA VAL A 32 -0.03 -1.85 -1.97
C VAL A 32 0.83 -0.64 -2.27
N LEU A 33 1.65 -0.73 -3.31
CA LEU A 33 2.51 0.36 -3.74
C LEU A 33 1.67 1.47 -4.40
N PRO A 34 1.98 2.75 -4.10
CA PRO A 34 1.35 3.87 -4.77
C PRO A 34 1.82 3.98 -6.23
N GLY A 35 1.13 4.81 -7.02
CA GLY A 35 1.45 4.99 -8.43
C GLY A 35 2.85 5.57 -8.66
N LYS A 36 3.34 6.39 -7.71
CA LYS A 36 4.67 7.00 -7.77
C LYS A 36 5.53 6.58 -6.58
N LEU A 37 6.76 6.17 -6.89
CA LEU A 37 7.83 5.94 -5.92
C LEU A 37 8.91 7.01 -6.10
N SER A 38 9.55 7.41 -5.00
CA SER A 38 10.74 8.26 -5.05
C SER A 38 11.90 7.55 -5.76
N GLN A 39 12.84 8.31 -6.33
CA GLN A 39 13.98 7.73 -7.08
C GLN A 39 14.88 6.80 -6.23
N PRO A 40 15.19 7.12 -4.95
CA PRO A 40 15.94 6.21 -4.10
C PRO A 40 15.19 4.89 -3.87
N VAL A 41 13.89 4.95 -3.59
CA VAL A 41 13.05 3.76 -3.40
C VAL A 41 12.97 2.92 -4.68
N LYS A 42 12.82 3.53 -5.86
CA LYS A 42 12.89 2.80 -7.15
C LYS A 42 14.21 2.05 -7.31
N SER A 43 15.32 2.69 -6.96
CA SER A 43 16.66 2.10 -7.07
C SER A 43 16.83 0.93 -6.10
N PHE A 44 16.29 1.07 -4.88
CA PHE A 44 16.23 -0.02 -3.90
C PHE A 44 15.40 -1.20 -4.43
N PHE A 45 14.19 -0.95 -4.93
CA PHE A 45 13.35 -2.00 -5.51
C PHE A 45 14.00 -2.73 -6.69
N ALA A 46 14.78 -2.04 -7.52
CA ALA A 46 15.51 -2.68 -8.62
C ALA A 46 16.51 -3.74 -8.13
N LEU A 47 17.06 -3.58 -6.92
CA LEU A 47 18.01 -4.50 -6.29
C LEU A 47 17.31 -5.58 -5.45
N TYR A 48 16.18 -5.25 -4.83
CA TYR A 48 15.53 -6.07 -3.79
C TYR A 48 14.08 -6.45 -4.12
N LYS A 49 13.71 -6.45 -5.41
CA LYS A 49 12.31 -6.68 -5.87
C LYS A 49 11.65 -7.93 -5.30
N ASP A 50 12.42 -8.97 -4.99
CA ASP A 50 11.91 -10.27 -4.53
C ASP A 50 11.99 -10.43 -3.00
N THR A 51 12.32 -9.36 -2.26
CA THR A 51 12.48 -9.41 -0.79
C THR A 51 11.13 -9.28 -0.06
N PHE A 52 10.15 -8.66 -0.69
CA PHE A 52 8.88 -8.30 -0.07
C PHE A 52 7.72 -8.48 -1.05
N ASP A 53 6.59 -8.98 -0.55
CA ASP A 53 5.37 -9.14 -1.34
C ASP A 53 4.60 -7.83 -1.46
N PHE A 54 4.95 -7.06 -2.49
CA PHE A 54 4.24 -5.84 -2.86
C PHE A 54 3.27 -6.05 -4.01
N TYR A 55 2.12 -5.39 -3.91
CA TYR A 55 1.09 -5.38 -4.95
C TYR A 55 0.99 -4.00 -5.56
N ARG A 56 0.84 -3.93 -6.88
CA ARG A 56 0.36 -2.71 -7.56
C ARG A 56 -1.15 -2.64 -7.42
N SER A 57 -1.70 -1.44 -7.30
CA SER A 57 -3.15 -1.21 -7.28
C SER A 57 -3.88 -1.93 -8.42
N SER A 58 -3.30 -1.95 -9.62
CA SER A 58 -3.85 -2.64 -10.80
C SER A 58 -4.00 -4.17 -10.62
N GLN A 59 -3.20 -4.80 -9.76
CA GLN A 59 -3.29 -6.24 -9.49
C GLN A 59 -4.46 -6.57 -8.54
N LEU A 60 -5.02 -5.58 -7.86
CA LEU A 60 -6.10 -5.74 -6.89
C LEU A 60 -7.42 -5.10 -7.35
N GLU A 61 -7.44 -4.49 -8.54
CA GLU A 61 -8.59 -3.74 -9.06
C GLU A 61 -9.86 -4.61 -9.14
N GLU A 62 -9.75 -5.84 -9.65
CA GLU A 62 -10.88 -6.79 -9.73
C GLU A 62 -11.40 -7.24 -8.36
N ALA A 63 -10.55 -7.17 -7.34
CA ALA A 63 -10.85 -7.60 -5.98
C ALA A 63 -11.16 -6.42 -5.04
N ILE A 64 -11.32 -5.20 -5.55
CA ILE A 64 -11.48 -3.99 -4.74
C ILE A 64 -12.68 -4.09 -3.77
N ASN A 65 -13.78 -4.70 -4.20
CA ASN A 65 -14.98 -4.91 -3.39
C ASN A 65 -14.81 -6.00 -2.30
N GLN A 66 -13.71 -6.75 -2.34
CA GLN A 66 -13.37 -7.76 -1.32
C GLN A 66 -12.51 -7.18 -0.19
N ILE A 67 -11.97 -5.96 -0.38
CA ILE A 67 -11.21 -5.23 0.63
C ILE A 67 -12.17 -4.82 1.74
N LYS A 68 -11.81 -5.12 2.99
CA LYS A 68 -12.60 -4.79 4.18
C LYS A 68 -11.92 -3.78 5.08
N THR A 69 -10.60 -3.67 5.02
CA THR A 69 -9.86 -2.76 5.88
C THR A 69 -8.71 -2.15 5.10
N VAL A 70 -8.54 -0.84 5.24
CA VAL A 70 -7.42 -0.07 4.71
C VAL A 70 -6.57 0.45 5.87
N ILE A 71 -5.35 -0.06 5.97
CA ILE A 71 -4.37 0.36 6.96
C ILE A 71 -3.52 1.46 6.34
N LEU A 72 -3.77 2.71 6.74
CA LEU A 72 -2.99 3.86 6.30
C LEU A 72 -1.77 4.07 7.22
N VAL A 73 -0.60 4.26 6.60
CA VAL A 73 0.65 4.55 7.31
C VAL A 73 1.38 5.74 6.67
N ASP A 74 2.06 6.52 7.51
CA ASP A 74 2.84 7.70 7.08
C ASP A 74 2.04 8.69 6.19
N ILE A 75 0.74 8.80 6.48
CA ILE A 75 -0.16 9.74 5.81
C ILE A 75 -1.31 10.10 6.74
N ASN A 76 -1.76 11.35 6.65
CA ASN A 76 -2.84 11.89 7.49
C ASN A 76 -4.18 12.04 6.74
N GLU A 77 -4.20 11.85 5.41
CA GLU A 77 -5.38 12.08 4.58
C GLU A 77 -5.57 10.98 3.52
N LEU A 78 -6.69 10.25 3.62
CA LEU A 78 -7.06 9.18 2.67
C LEU A 78 -7.15 9.66 1.21
N THR A 79 -7.63 10.90 1.00
CA THR A 79 -7.85 11.51 -0.33
C THR A 79 -6.56 11.67 -1.14
N ARG A 80 -5.40 11.56 -0.50
CA ARG A 80 -4.09 11.63 -1.15
C ARG A 80 -3.61 10.28 -1.70
N VAL A 81 -4.39 9.21 -1.51
CA VAL A 81 -4.09 7.85 -2.00
C VAL A 81 -5.31 7.30 -2.74
N ASP A 82 -5.31 7.45 -4.06
CA ASP A 82 -6.45 7.15 -4.93
C ASP A 82 -7.00 5.71 -4.73
N PHE A 83 -6.12 4.71 -4.67
CA PHE A 83 -6.56 3.33 -4.50
C PHE A 83 -7.21 3.05 -3.13
N ALA A 84 -6.64 3.61 -2.07
CA ALA A 84 -7.19 3.50 -0.72
C ALA A 84 -8.57 4.17 -0.65
N GLN A 85 -8.70 5.36 -1.24
CA GLN A 85 -9.98 6.07 -1.32
C GLN A 85 -11.04 5.25 -2.07
N ARG A 86 -10.69 4.66 -3.21
CA ARG A 86 -11.60 3.79 -3.97
C ARG A 86 -11.99 2.53 -3.19
N ALA A 87 -11.06 1.91 -2.46
CA ALA A 87 -11.38 0.77 -1.61
C ALA A 87 -12.40 1.13 -0.51
N VAL A 88 -12.26 2.29 0.13
CA VAL A 88 -13.23 2.79 1.13
C VAL A 88 -14.58 3.09 0.47
N GLN A 89 -14.59 3.69 -0.73
CA GLN A 89 -15.83 3.91 -1.49
C GLN A 89 -16.54 2.60 -1.88
N SER A 90 -15.79 1.51 -2.05
CA SER A 90 -16.29 0.15 -2.28
C SER A 90 -16.77 -0.56 -0.99
N GLY A 91 -16.68 0.08 0.17
CA GLY A 91 -17.18 -0.45 1.46
C GLY A 91 -16.11 -1.07 2.36
N ALA A 92 -14.83 -0.75 2.15
CA ALA A 92 -13.79 -0.98 3.15
C ALA A 92 -13.84 0.09 4.26
N GLU A 93 -13.39 -0.27 5.46
CA GLU A 93 -13.17 0.64 6.59
C GLU A 93 -11.73 1.15 6.65
#